data_AF-A0A086JM62-F1
#
_entry.id   AF-A0A086JM62-F1
#
_cell.length_a   1.000
_cell.length_b   1.000
_cell.length_c   1.000
_cell.angle_alpha   90.00
_cell.angle_beta   90.00
_cell.angle_gamma   90.00
#
_symmetry.space_group_name_H-M   'P 1'
#
loop_
_entity.id
_entity.type
_entity.pdbx_description
1 polymer ?
#
loop_
_entity_poly.entity_id
_entity_poly.type
_entity_poly.pdbx_seq_one_letter_code
_entity_poly.pdbx_strand_id
1 'polypeptide(L)'
;KEGNNPDAAPSQWLMVLMIIHKGVMSIYEKEIWEDVMWITMVVTQKQPEVRRKLLELFVAQIPKADWKQFKRVALRMASALAQGGGVHGPLSFPSCPWVPAAVQQLARDLERILPDWMIEGMMTDFDKQVLKQKMDRMSCLWGEKDLEDLRHVNVTLPNVSELMKQQIEQATEVFNRPENLHQFSRSHFEVGAS
;
A
#
# COMPACT_ATOMS: atom_id res chain seq x y z
N LYS A 1 -40.83 18.44 -26.78
CA LYS A 1 -39.87 19.05 -25.83
C LYS A 1 -40.38 18.72 -24.43
N GLU A 2 -40.10 17.51 -23.97
CA GLU A 2 -40.49 17.08 -22.63
C GLU A 2 -39.46 17.63 -21.64
N GLY A 3 -39.97 18.41 -20.70
CA GLY A 3 -39.20 19.01 -19.62
C GLY A 3 -38.73 17.93 -18.65
N ASN A 4 -37.48 18.09 -18.24
CA ASN A 4 -36.84 17.33 -17.17
C ASN A 4 -37.60 17.64 -15.86
N ASN A 5 -38.59 16.83 -15.51
CA ASN A 5 -39.33 16.96 -14.26
C ASN A 5 -38.45 16.42 -13.11
N PRO A 6 -37.96 17.27 -12.18
CA PRO A 6 -37.10 16.83 -11.08
C PRO A 6 -37.83 15.94 -10.05
N ASP A 7 -39.17 15.90 -10.08
CA ASP A 7 -40.01 15.09 -9.19
C ASP A 7 -40.45 13.75 -9.81
N ALA A 8 -40.00 13.45 -11.04
CA ALA A 8 -40.26 12.14 -11.64
C ALA A 8 -39.41 11.07 -10.96
N ALA A 9 -40.04 9.94 -10.57
CA ALA A 9 -39.32 8.79 -10.04
C ALA A 9 -38.18 8.41 -11.01
N PRO A 10 -36.93 8.23 -10.52
CA PRO A 10 -35.79 7.97 -11.39
C PRO A 10 -36.06 6.72 -12.22
N SER A 11 -35.75 6.77 -13.51
CA SER A 11 -35.89 5.60 -14.38
C SER A 11 -35.12 4.41 -13.81
N GLN A 12 -35.58 3.18 -14.07
CA GLN A 12 -34.93 1.98 -13.54
C GLN A 12 -33.43 1.93 -13.87
N TRP A 13 -33.05 2.39 -15.07
CA TRP A 13 -31.66 2.53 -15.49
C TRP A 13 -30.88 3.59 -14.70
N LEU A 14 -31.50 4.75 -14.43
CA LEU A 14 -30.87 5.76 -13.57
C LEU A 14 -30.66 5.23 -12.15
N MET A 15 -31.60 4.45 -11.62
CA MET A 15 -31.47 3.80 -10.31
C MET A 15 -30.30 2.80 -10.28
N VAL A 16 -30.14 1.98 -11.32
CA VAL A 16 -28.99 1.07 -11.48
C VAL A 16 -27.67 1.87 -11.52
N LEU A 17 -27.61 2.95 -12.30
CA LEU A 17 -26.44 3.82 -12.37
C LEU A 17 -26.12 4.46 -11.01
N MET A 18 -27.12 4.87 -10.24
CA MET A 18 -26.92 5.41 -8.89
C MET A 18 -26.35 4.36 -7.93
N ILE A 19 -26.79 3.10 -8.02
CA ILE A 19 -26.24 2.01 -7.20
C ILE A 19 -24.79 1.75 -7.57
N ILE A 20 -24.47 1.65 -8.87
CA ILE A 20 -23.10 1.46 -9.35
C ILE A 20 -22.22 2.63 -8.90
N HIS A 21 -22.70 3.87 -9.07
CA HIS A 21 -21.99 5.07 -8.63
C HIS A 21 -21.69 5.04 -7.13
N LYS A 22 -22.68 4.71 -6.29
CA LYS A 22 -22.46 4.57 -4.84
C LYS A 22 -21.46 3.47 -4.50
N GLY A 23 -21.49 2.33 -5.20
CA GLY A 23 -20.53 1.25 -5.02
C GLY A 23 -19.10 1.68 -5.37
N VAL A 24 -18.92 2.31 -6.53
CA VAL A 24 -17.60 2.82 -6.96
C VAL A 24 -17.09 3.89 -6.02
N MET A 25 -17.94 4.84 -5.60
CA MET A 25 -17.56 5.88 -4.65
C MET A 25 -17.16 5.31 -3.29
N SER A 26 -17.88 4.30 -2.78
CA SER A 26 -17.51 3.64 -1.53
C SER A 26 -16.15 2.96 -1.59
N ILE A 27 -15.80 2.34 -2.73
CA ILE A 27 -14.47 1.74 -2.93
C ILE A 27 -13.41 2.84 -3.00
N TYR A 28 -13.66 3.90 -3.76
CA TYR A 28 -12.76 5.03 -3.90
C TYR A 28 -12.48 5.73 -2.56
N GLU A 29 -13.53 5.97 -1.77
CA GLU A 29 -13.47 6.52 -0.41
C GLU A 29 -12.60 5.66 0.51
N LYS A 30 -12.72 4.35 0.41
CA LYS A 30 -11.98 3.41 1.25
C LYS A 30 -10.51 3.26 0.87
N GLU A 31 -10.19 3.29 -0.43
CA GLU A 31 -8.87 2.87 -0.91
C GLU A 31 -7.95 4.01 -1.33
N ILE A 32 -8.50 5.11 -1.86
CA ILE A 32 -7.72 6.11 -2.60
C ILE A 32 -7.95 7.54 -2.07
N TRP A 33 -9.02 7.79 -1.33
CA TRP A 33 -9.41 9.14 -0.90
C TRP A 33 -8.34 9.88 -0.09
N GLU A 34 -7.71 9.23 0.89
CA GLU A 34 -6.67 9.86 1.72
C GLU A 34 -5.45 10.28 0.88
N ASP A 35 -4.99 9.40 -0.01
CA ASP A 35 -3.89 9.68 -0.93
C ASP A 35 -4.23 10.90 -1.81
N VAL A 36 -5.43 10.91 -2.40
CA VAL A 36 -5.90 12.01 -3.25
C VAL A 36 -6.00 13.32 -2.48
N MET A 37 -6.48 13.28 -1.24
CA MET A 37 -6.58 14.46 -0.39
C MET A 37 -5.20 15.07 -0.11
N TRP A 38 -4.21 14.26 0.24
CA TRP A 38 -2.84 14.73 0.46
C TRP A 38 -2.21 15.28 -0.82
N ILE A 39 -2.36 14.57 -1.94
CA ILE A 39 -1.84 15.02 -3.24
C ILE A 39 -2.48 16.36 -3.63
N THR A 40 -3.80 16.51 -3.44
CA THR A 40 -4.52 17.75 -3.71
C THR A 40 -4.01 18.88 -2.82
N MET A 41 -3.77 18.62 -1.54
CA MET A 41 -3.23 19.62 -0.62
C MET A 41 -1.83 20.09 -1.05
N VAL A 42 -0.99 19.20 -1.60
CA VAL A 42 0.32 19.57 -2.17
C VAL A 42 0.12 20.41 -3.44
N VAL A 43 -0.63 19.93 -4.43
CA VAL A 43 -0.76 20.56 -5.75
C VAL A 43 -1.42 21.94 -5.69
N THR A 44 -2.31 22.16 -4.73
CA THR A 44 -2.99 23.45 -4.53
C THR A 44 -2.07 24.55 -3.98
N GLN A 45 -0.91 24.22 -3.40
CA GLN A 45 0.01 25.25 -2.90
C GLN A 45 0.67 26.00 -4.04
N LYS A 46 0.69 27.33 -3.94
CA LYS A 46 1.26 28.21 -4.97
C LYS A 46 2.79 28.13 -5.02
N GLN A 47 3.44 28.09 -3.87
CA GLN A 47 4.91 28.13 -3.79
C GLN A 47 5.53 26.75 -3.98
N PRO A 48 6.52 26.58 -4.87
CA PRO A 48 7.16 25.30 -5.16
C PRO A 48 7.87 24.68 -3.96
N GLU A 49 8.56 25.48 -3.14
CA GLU A 49 9.27 24.97 -1.97
C GLU A 49 8.32 24.45 -0.89
N VAL A 50 7.16 25.10 -0.72
CA VAL A 50 6.10 24.63 0.19
C VAL A 50 5.55 23.29 -0.28
N ARG A 51 5.35 23.10 -1.60
CA ARG A 51 4.93 21.81 -2.17
C ARG A 51 5.91 20.70 -1.81
N ARG A 52 7.20 20.95 -2.00
CA ARG A 52 8.26 19.97 -1.69
C ARG A 52 8.29 19.62 -0.21
N LYS A 53 8.25 20.62 0.67
CA LYS A 53 8.28 20.42 2.12
C LYS A 53 7.05 19.68 2.64
N LEU A 54 5.86 19.98 2.10
CA LEU A 54 4.65 19.23 2.42
C LEU A 54 4.74 17.78 1.94
N LEU A 55 5.25 17.56 0.73
CA LEU A 55 5.43 16.21 0.20
C LEU A 55 6.42 15.38 1.04
N GLU A 56 7.54 15.97 1.46
CA GLU A 56 8.49 15.34 2.39
C GLU A 56 7.81 14.96 3.71
N LEU A 57 7.02 15.88 4.28
CA LEU A 57 6.31 15.66 5.54
C LEU A 57 5.26 14.56 5.42
N PHE A 58 4.51 14.52 4.31
CA PHE A 58 3.53 13.46 4.06
C PHE A 58 4.20 12.10 3.86
N VAL A 59 5.24 12.01 3.03
CA VAL A 59 5.97 10.74 2.82
C VAL A 59 6.54 10.20 4.15
N ALA A 60 6.99 11.08 5.04
CA ALA A 60 7.49 10.70 6.36
C ALA A 60 6.40 10.18 7.32
N GLN A 61 5.13 10.59 7.12
CA GLN A 61 4.00 10.15 7.94
C GLN A 61 3.34 8.87 7.42
N ILE A 62 3.50 8.58 6.12
CA ILE A 62 2.90 7.42 5.47
C ILE A 62 3.59 6.14 5.95
N PRO A 63 2.82 5.09 6.33
CA PRO A 63 3.39 3.78 6.59
C PRO A 63 4.16 3.26 5.38
N LYS A 64 5.32 2.64 5.59
CA LYS A 64 6.18 2.19 4.48
C LYS A 64 5.49 1.23 3.51
N ALA A 65 4.56 0.43 4.02
CA ALA A 65 3.73 -0.46 3.22
C ALA A 65 2.88 0.30 2.17
N ASP A 66 2.54 1.56 2.42
CA ASP A 66 1.67 2.37 1.58
C ASP A 66 2.43 3.28 0.62
N TRP A 67 3.74 3.44 0.78
CA TRP A 67 4.58 4.29 -0.08
C TRP A 67 4.43 3.99 -1.57
N LYS A 68 4.36 2.71 -1.94
CA LYS A 68 4.23 2.29 -3.34
C LYS A 68 2.87 2.64 -3.92
N GLN A 69 1.81 2.50 -3.13
CA GLN A 69 0.46 2.90 -3.51
C GLN A 69 0.38 4.42 -3.67
N PHE A 70 0.80 5.16 -2.65
CA PHE A 70 0.79 6.62 -2.66
C PHE A 70 1.55 7.20 -3.86
N LYS A 71 2.79 6.73 -4.09
CA LYS A 71 3.61 7.14 -5.26
C LYS A 71 2.86 6.90 -6.57
N ARG A 72 2.22 5.74 -6.72
CA ARG A 72 1.47 5.41 -7.93
C ARG A 72 0.24 6.28 -8.14
N VAL A 73 -0.57 6.50 -7.09
CA VAL A 73 -1.74 7.37 -7.17
C VAL A 73 -1.30 8.78 -7.59
N ALA A 74 -0.26 9.30 -6.97
CA ALA A 74 0.26 10.63 -7.28
C ALA A 74 0.79 10.75 -8.71
N LEU A 75 1.54 9.76 -9.21
CA LEU A 75 2.03 9.75 -10.59
C LEU A 75 0.89 9.62 -11.61
N ARG A 76 -0.16 8.83 -11.31
CA ARG A 76 -1.34 8.70 -12.18
C ARG A 76 -2.18 9.96 -12.22
N MET A 77 -2.39 10.59 -11.07
CA MET A 77 -3.04 11.90 -11.02
C MET A 77 -2.23 12.92 -11.82
N ALA A 78 -0.91 12.91 -11.65
CA ALA A 78 -0.04 13.83 -12.37
C ALA A 78 -0.09 13.61 -13.89
N SER A 79 -0.06 12.36 -14.35
CA SER A 79 -0.14 12.04 -15.78
C SER A 79 -1.52 12.36 -16.37
N ALA A 80 -2.61 12.06 -15.65
CA ALA A 80 -3.97 12.38 -16.08
C ALA A 80 -4.20 13.89 -16.21
N LEU A 81 -3.67 14.67 -15.27
CA LEU A 81 -3.72 16.13 -15.30
C LEU A 81 -2.84 16.70 -16.41
N ALA A 82 -1.66 16.13 -16.66
CA ALA A 82 -0.77 16.56 -17.74
C ALA A 82 -1.31 16.26 -19.14
N GLN A 83 -2.07 15.16 -19.29
CA GLN A 83 -2.72 14.78 -20.56
C GLN A 83 -4.00 15.60 -20.87
N GLY A 84 -4.38 16.53 -19.99
CA GLY A 84 -5.43 17.50 -20.29
C GLY A 84 -6.86 16.96 -20.24
N GLY A 85 -7.21 16.12 -19.26
CA GLY A 85 -8.61 15.80 -18.96
C GLY A 85 -9.29 14.77 -19.85
N GLY A 86 -8.52 14.03 -20.67
CA GLY A 86 -9.05 12.94 -21.48
C GLY A 86 -10.22 13.36 -22.38
N VAL A 87 -11.33 12.60 -22.33
CA VAL A 87 -12.52 12.75 -23.19
C VAL A 87 -13.32 14.04 -22.88
N HIS A 88 -13.09 14.69 -21.75
CA HIS A 88 -13.90 15.82 -21.27
C HIS A 88 -13.31 17.21 -21.59
N GLY A 89 -12.26 17.27 -22.43
CA GLY A 89 -11.64 18.51 -22.88
C GLY A 89 -10.56 19.05 -21.94
N PRO A 90 -9.83 20.10 -22.36
CA PRO A 90 -8.68 20.62 -21.63
C PRO A 90 -9.10 21.13 -20.25
N LEU A 91 -8.46 20.60 -19.20
CA LEU A 91 -8.69 21.02 -17.83
C LEU A 91 -8.23 22.47 -17.65
N SER A 92 -9.17 23.35 -17.32
CA SER A 92 -8.90 24.73 -16.96
C SER A 92 -9.03 24.91 -15.45
N PHE A 93 -8.00 25.46 -14.82
CA PHE A 93 -7.96 25.76 -13.39
C PHE A 93 -7.92 27.28 -13.16
N PRO A 94 -9.01 28.02 -13.43
CA PRO A 94 -9.01 29.48 -13.37
C PRO A 94 -8.68 30.01 -11.97
N SER A 95 -9.10 29.33 -10.91
CA SER A 95 -8.78 29.70 -9.52
C SER A 95 -7.35 29.33 -9.10
N CYS A 96 -6.71 28.39 -9.79
CA CYS A 96 -5.40 27.85 -9.46
C CYS A 96 -4.53 27.67 -10.72
N PRO A 97 -4.09 28.77 -11.37
CA PRO A 97 -3.40 28.71 -12.66
C PRO A 97 -2.02 28.02 -12.60
N TRP A 98 -1.45 27.84 -11.41
CA TRP A 98 -0.17 27.16 -11.19
C TRP A 98 -0.28 25.63 -11.14
N VAL A 99 -1.49 25.06 -11.13
CA VAL A 99 -1.72 23.61 -10.99
C VAL A 99 -0.98 22.78 -12.05
N PRO A 100 -0.97 23.14 -13.34
CA PRO A 100 -0.21 22.38 -14.34
C PRO A 100 1.29 22.29 -14.03
N ALA A 101 1.89 23.40 -13.59
CA ALA A 101 3.29 23.44 -13.18
C ALA A 101 3.54 22.67 -11.86
N ALA A 102 2.59 22.75 -10.92
CA ALA A 102 2.65 22.02 -9.65
C ALA A 102 2.59 20.50 -9.88
N VAL A 103 1.78 20.03 -10.82
CA VAL A 103 1.69 18.62 -11.22
C VAL A 103 3.00 18.12 -11.84
N GLN A 104 3.60 18.90 -12.74
CA GLN A 104 4.90 18.55 -13.31
C GLN A 104 6.01 18.56 -12.26
N GLN A 105 5.91 19.42 -11.25
CA GLN A 105 6.82 19.40 -10.10
C GLN A 105 6.59 18.14 -9.25
N LEU A 106 5.33 17.79 -8.95
CA LEU A 106 4.98 16.64 -8.11
C LEU A 106 5.65 15.36 -8.61
N ALA A 107 5.57 15.06 -9.92
CA ALA A 107 6.20 13.87 -10.48
C ALA A 107 7.73 13.86 -10.29
N ARG A 108 8.40 15.01 -10.46
CA ARG A 108 9.86 15.14 -10.27
C ARG A 108 10.27 15.04 -8.81
N ASP A 109 9.52 15.68 -7.91
CA ASP A 109 9.80 15.65 -6.48
C ASP A 109 9.54 14.25 -5.90
N LEU A 110 8.54 13.51 -6.38
CA LEU A 110 8.28 12.11 -5.98
C LEU A 110 9.45 11.19 -6.32
N GLU A 111 10.01 11.28 -7.52
CA GLU A 111 11.18 10.46 -7.88
C GLU A 111 12.43 10.82 -7.06
N ARG A 112 12.51 12.06 -6.58
CA ARG A 112 13.62 12.51 -5.73
C ARG A 112 13.44 12.11 -4.26
N ILE A 113 12.23 12.25 -3.73
CA ILE A 113 11.92 12.04 -2.30
C ILE A 113 11.69 10.55 -2.02
N LEU A 114 11.05 9.84 -2.95
CA LEU A 114 10.64 8.45 -2.79
C LEU A 114 11.01 7.63 -4.04
N PRO A 115 12.31 7.46 -4.33
CA PRO A 115 12.76 6.62 -5.44
C PRO A 115 12.50 5.13 -5.15
N ASP A 116 12.36 4.32 -6.20
CA ASP A 116 11.97 2.91 -6.06
C ASP A 116 12.96 2.09 -5.23
N TRP A 117 14.26 2.35 -5.40
CA TRP A 117 15.31 1.71 -4.60
C TRP A 117 15.18 2.00 -3.10
N MET A 118 14.64 3.16 -2.71
CA MET A 118 14.43 3.53 -1.32
C MET A 118 13.21 2.79 -0.76
N ILE A 119 12.14 2.68 -1.54
CA ILE A 119 10.96 1.90 -1.17
C ILE A 119 11.38 0.45 -0.91
N GLU A 120 12.11 -0.17 -1.84
CA GLU A 120 12.55 -1.56 -1.70
C GLU A 120 13.57 -1.77 -0.59
N GLY A 121 14.51 -0.84 -0.43
CA GLY A 121 15.60 -0.95 0.55
C GLY A 121 15.17 -0.66 1.99
N MET A 122 14.12 0.14 2.22
CA MET A 122 13.70 0.53 3.56
C MET A 122 12.49 -0.23 4.09
N MET A 123 11.81 -1.04 3.27
CA MET A 123 10.71 -1.90 3.70
C MET A 123 11.23 -3.11 4.47
N THR A 124 10.73 -3.26 5.70
CA THR A 124 10.97 -4.45 6.51
C THR A 124 10.15 -5.63 6.00
N ASP A 125 10.47 -6.85 6.44
CA ASP A 125 9.66 -8.03 6.10
C ASP A 125 8.23 -7.93 6.63
N PHE A 126 8.05 -7.26 7.76
CA PHE A 126 6.72 -6.94 8.28
C PHE A 126 5.96 -6.00 7.33
N ASP A 127 6.59 -4.92 6.87
CA ASP A 127 5.97 -3.98 5.92
C ASP A 127 5.57 -4.69 4.61
N LYS A 128 6.39 -5.62 4.13
CA LYS A 128 6.11 -6.45 2.96
C LYS A 128 4.90 -7.37 3.18
N GLN A 129 4.77 -7.95 4.37
CA GLN A 129 3.60 -8.77 4.72
C GLN A 129 2.33 -7.94 4.83
N VAL A 130 2.40 -6.75 5.43
CA VAL A 130 1.27 -5.82 5.52
C VAL A 130 0.83 -5.39 4.12
N LEU A 131 1.78 -5.02 3.25
CA LEU A 131 1.51 -4.72 1.85
C LEU A 131 0.81 -5.89 1.16
N LYS A 132 1.33 -7.12 1.29
CA LYS A 132 0.71 -8.31 0.69
C LYS A 132 -0.73 -8.52 1.17
N GLN A 133 -0.99 -8.43 2.47
CA GLN A 133 -2.35 -8.54 3.01
C GLN A 133 -3.29 -7.44 2.52
N LYS A 134 -2.77 -6.21 2.38
CA LYS A 134 -3.52 -5.09 1.82
C LYS A 134 -3.89 -5.36 0.36
N MET A 135 -2.94 -5.91 -0.41
CA MET A 135 -3.13 -6.24 -1.82
C MET A 135 -4.19 -7.32 -2.06
N ASP A 136 -4.21 -8.38 -1.24
CA ASP A 136 -5.22 -9.43 -1.34
C ASP A 136 -6.64 -8.92 -1.05
N ARG A 137 -6.76 -7.75 -0.41
CA ARG A 137 -8.02 -7.08 -0.08
C ARG A 137 -8.37 -5.90 -1.00
N MET A 138 -7.50 -5.56 -1.95
CA MET A 138 -7.75 -4.45 -2.87
C MET A 138 -8.84 -4.81 -3.87
N SER A 139 -9.65 -3.80 -4.20
CA SER A 139 -10.78 -3.95 -5.10
C SER A 139 -10.34 -4.07 -6.56
N CYS A 140 -11.26 -4.53 -7.41
CA CYS A 140 -11.03 -4.69 -8.86
C CYS A 140 -10.76 -3.37 -9.63
N LEU A 141 -10.86 -2.21 -8.98
CA LEU A 141 -10.49 -0.93 -9.58
C LEU A 141 -8.99 -0.83 -9.86
N TRP A 142 -8.18 -1.64 -9.18
CA TRP A 142 -6.76 -1.81 -9.48
C TRP A 142 -6.62 -2.84 -10.61
N GLY A 143 -6.01 -2.45 -11.73
CA GLY A 143 -5.78 -3.37 -12.84
C GLY A 143 -4.82 -4.49 -12.45
N GLU A 144 -4.88 -5.64 -13.15
CA GLU A 144 -4.00 -6.77 -12.87
C GLU A 144 -2.51 -6.39 -12.96
N LYS A 145 -2.16 -5.59 -13.96
CA LYS A 145 -0.82 -4.98 -14.09
C LYS A 145 -0.44 -4.11 -12.89
N ASP A 146 -1.40 -3.40 -12.29
CA ASP A 146 -1.12 -2.60 -11.10
C ASP A 146 -0.81 -3.49 -9.90
N LEU A 147 -1.58 -4.56 -9.74
CA LEU A 147 -1.36 -5.52 -8.67
C LEU A 147 -0.01 -6.22 -8.86
N GLU A 148 0.38 -6.59 -10.08
CA GLU A 148 1.70 -7.18 -10.36
C GLU A 148 2.85 -6.20 -10.07
N ASP A 149 2.75 -4.97 -10.56
CA ASP A 149 3.78 -3.96 -10.32
C ASP A 149 3.94 -3.65 -8.83
N LEU A 150 2.86 -3.75 -8.03
CA LEU A 150 2.94 -3.65 -6.57
C LEU A 150 3.62 -4.87 -5.94
N ARG A 151 3.44 -6.08 -6.50
CA ARG A 151 4.05 -7.34 -6.03
C ARG A 151 5.56 -7.42 -6.25
N HIS A 152 6.11 -6.74 -7.26
CA HIS A 152 7.54 -6.79 -7.58
C HIS A 152 8.50 -6.17 -6.54
N VAL A 153 8.10 -6.00 -5.29
CA VAL A 153 9.08 -5.88 -4.20
C VAL A 153 9.74 -7.25 -4.09
N ASN A 154 11.07 -7.37 -4.16
CA ASN A 154 11.75 -8.64 -3.96
C ASN A 154 11.42 -9.19 -2.56
N VAL A 155 10.43 -10.07 -2.55
CA VAL A 155 9.99 -10.85 -1.39
C VAL A 155 10.59 -12.23 -1.59
N THR A 156 11.91 -12.35 -1.46
CA THR A 156 12.51 -13.62 -1.06
C THR A 156 12.21 -13.83 0.42
N LEU A 157 10.94 -14.15 0.72
CA LEU A 157 10.57 -14.67 2.04
C LEU A 157 11.17 -16.07 2.14
N PRO A 158 12.02 -16.39 3.13
CA PRO A 158 11.99 -17.73 3.67
C PRO A 158 10.55 -17.98 4.14
N ASN A 159 9.96 -19.08 3.68
CA ASN A 159 8.57 -19.42 3.93
C ASN A 159 8.33 -19.45 5.45
N VAL A 160 7.80 -18.38 6.03
CA VAL A 160 7.65 -18.21 7.49
C VAL A 160 6.78 -19.32 8.07
N SER A 161 5.85 -19.87 7.27
CA SER A 161 5.08 -21.07 7.61
C SER A 161 5.98 -22.31 7.77
N GLU A 162 6.97 -22.50 6.90
CA GLU A 162 7.95 -23.59 7.03
C GLU A 162 8.92 -23.35 8.18
N LEU A 163 9.38 -22.11 8.38
CA LEU A 163 10.24 -21.77 9.51
C LEU A 163 9.53 -22.02 10.85
N MET A 164 8.26 -21.66 10.95
CA MET A 164 7.45 -21.86 12.14
C MET A 164 7.13 -23.34 12.36
N LYS A 165 6.88 -24.11 11.29
CA LYS A 165 6.76 -25.57 11.36
C LYS A 165 8.07 -26.22 11.84
N GLN A 166 9.21 -25.81 11.32
CA GLN A 166 10.52 -26.31 11.74
C GLN A 166 10.82 -25.97 13.20
N GLN A 167 10.48 -24.76 13.66
CA GLN A 167 10.64 -24.39 15.07
C GLN A 167 9.73 -25.21 15.99
N ILE A 168 8.49 -25.48 15.57
CA ILE A 168 7.57 -26.34 16.31
C ILE A 168 8.10 -27.77 16.33
N GLU A 169 8.53 -28.33 15.20
CA GLU A 169 9.11 -29.68 15.12
C GLU A 169 10.36 -29.81 16.00
N GLN A 170 11.29 -28.86 15.93
CA GLN A 170 12.49 -28.85 16.79
C GLN A 170 12.15 -28.77 18.28
N ALA A 171 11.19 -27.92 18.67
CA ALA A 171 10.74 -27.83 20.05
C ALA A 171 10.06 -29.14 20.52
N THR A 172 9.32 -29.80 19.62
CA THR A 172 8.63 -31.06 19.90
C THR A 172 9.62 -32.22 20.01
N GLU A 173 10.70 -32.23 19.21
CA GLU A 173 11.79 -33.21 19.29
C GLU A 173 12.61 -33.07 20.57
N VAL A 174 12.87 -31.83 21.02
CA VAL A 174 13.55 -31.58 22.31
C VAL A 174 12.68 -32.06 23.47
N PHE A 175 11.36 -31.83 23.40
CA PHE A 175 10.41 -32.25 24.43
C PHE A 175 10.19 -33.76 24.47
N ASN A 176 10.24 -34.44 23.30
CA ASN A 176 10.06 -35.89 23.18
C ASN A 176 11.35 -36.69 23.34
N ARG A 177 12.51 -36.05 23.57
CA ARG A 177 13.71 -36.80 23.96
C ARG A 177 13.48 -37.40 25.36
N PRO A 178 13.45 -38.73 25.51
CA PRO A 178 13.50 -39.30 26.84
C PRO A 178 14.86 -38.93 27.45
N GLU A 179 14.85 -38.06 28.45
CA GLU A 179 16.01 -37.90 29.32
C GLU A 179 16.36 -39.28 29.88
N ASN A 180 17.51 -39.80 29.49
CA ASN A 180 18.17 -40.92 30.15
C ASN A 180 18.58 -40.48 31.56
N LEU A 181 17.61 -40.36 32.47
CA LEU A 181 17.78 -39.95 33.86
C LEU A 181 18.12 -41.12 34.80
N HIS A 182 18.79 -42.17 34.31
CA HIS A 182 19.35 -43.21 35.17
C HIS A 182 20.66 -43.76 34.62
N GLN A 183 21.72 -42.95 34.64
CA GLN A 183 23.09 -43.50 34.60
C GLN A 183 24.09 -42.61 35.35
N PHE A 184 23.79 -42.24 36.59
CA PHE A 184 24.79 -41.64 37.49
C PHE A 184 24.50 -41.95 38.96
N SER A 185 24.32 -43.23 39.32
CA SER A 185 24.49 -43.67 40.71
C SER A 185 24.67 -45.18 40.80
N ARG A 186 25.91 -45.67 40.53
CA ARG A 186 26.52 -46.90 41.09
C ARG A 186 27.79 -47.23 40.32
N SER A 187 28.85 -46.50 40.63
CA SER A 187 30.22 -46.94 40.33
C SER A 187 31.18 -46.27 41.31
N HIS A 188 31.05 -46.57 42.60
CA HIS A 188 32.12 -46.42 43.60
C HIS A 188 31.63 -47.01 44.93
N PHE A 189 31.58 -48.33 45.02
CA PHE A 189 31.74 -49.05 46.29
C PHE A 189 32.19 -50.47 45.95
N GLU A 190 33.50 -50.62 45.79
CA GLU A 190 34.28 -51.84 46.06
C GLU A 190 35.73 -51.59 45.61
N VAL A 191 36.56 -51.10 46.54
CA VAL A 191 37.98 -51.51 46.60
C VAL A 191 38.31 -51.64 48.08
N GLY A 192 38.73 -52.83 48.47
CA GLY A 192 38.95 -53.22 49.86
C GLY A 192 40.12 -52.50 50.53
N ALA A 193 40.08 -52.57 51.85
CA ALA A 193 41.25 -52.43 52.71
C ALA A 193 41.24 -53.61 53.69
N SER A 194 42.44 -54.17 53.82
CA SER A 194 42.89 -55.33 54.59
C SER A 194 42.44 -55.41 56.06
#